data_AF-A0A972S307-F1
#
_entry.id   AF-A0A972S307-F1
#
_cell.length_a   1.000
_cell.length_b   1.000
_cell.length_c   1.000
_cell.angle_alpha   90.00
_cell.angle_beta   90.00
_cell.angle_gamma   90.00
#
_symmetry.space_group_name_H-M   'P 1'
#
loop_
_entity.id
_entity.type
_entity.pdbx_description
1 polymer ?
#
loop_
_entity_poly.entity_id
_entity_poly.type
_entity_poly.pdbx_seq_one_letter_code
_entity_poly.pdbx_strand_id
1 'polypeptide(L)'
;MLIHSATLAEATPLIEALGLQKVYQKPYLLYQGPSHKLVISGIGALHSASALGWALATDPQDVLNIGYAAGQKVGTLYNIHKVIDRCSDKVYHLTPSSALPNATCETYPRPLHTPIKNLADMEASAVVVTTRRFGRRCHILKVVSDRFDPDLAPKDDRLIRLHISEILSLL
;
A
#
# COMPACT_ATOMS: atom_id res chain seq x y z
N MET A 1 8.00 6.48 10.82
CA MET A 1 6.94 5.62 10.24
C MET A 1 7.54 4.77 9.13
N LEU A 2 7.12 3.51 9.01
CA LEU A 2 7.53 2.63 7.91
C LEU A 2 6.54 2.72 6.76
N ILE A 3 7.02 2.96 5.55
CA ILE A 3 6.23 3.02 4.32
C ILE A 3 6.38 1.68 3.58
N HIS A 4 5.29 1.16 3.05
CA HIS A 4 5.26 -0.07 2.26
C HIS A 4 4.59 0.16 0.91
N SER A 5 5.27 -0.26 -0.16
CA SER A 5 4.73 -0.35 -1.52
C SER A 5 5.10 -1.68 -2.16
N ALA A 6 4.30 -2.15 -3.11
CA ALA A 6 4.55 -3.42 -3.79
C ALA A 6 5.61 -3.26 -4.87
N THR A 7 5.64 -2.12 -5.55
CA THR A 7 6.54 -1.89 -6.69
C THR A 7 7.39 -0.64 -6.51
N LEU A 8 8.49 -0.57 -7.28
CA LEU A 8 9.31 0.64 -7.34
C LEU A 8 8.53 1.81 -7.94
N ALA A 9 7.70 1.58 -8.96
CA ALA A 9 6.87 2.62 -9.56
C ALA A 9 5.96 3.31 -8.53
N GLU A 10 5.35 2.54 -7.62
CA GLU A 10 4.55 3.11 -6.54
C GLU A 10 5.39 3.88 -5.52
N ALA A 11 6.61 3.42 -5.26
CA ALA A 11 7.50 3.98 -4.25
C ALA A 11 8.25 5.24 -4.71
N THR A 12 8.57 5.36 -6.00
CA THR A 12 9.45 6.41 -6.55
C THR A 12 9.04 7.83 -6.12
N PRO A 13 7.76 8.26 -6.22
CA PRO A 13 7.38 9.62 -5.83
C PRO A 13 7.68 9.92 -4.36
N LEU A 14 7.53 8.93 -3.47
CA LEU A 14 7.82 9.06 -2.04
C LEU A 14 9.33 9.03 -1.77
N ILE A 15 10.07 8.18 -2.47
CA ILE A 15 11.54 8.14 -2.39
C ILE A 15 12.11 9.51 -2.74
N GLU A 16 11.68 10.08 -3.85
CA GLU A 16 12.14 11.40 -4.32
C GLU A 16 11.73 12.52 -3.36
N ALA A 17 10.44 12.58 -2.99
CA ALA A 17 9.94 13.67 -2.16
C ALA A 17 10.49 13.67 -0.73
N LEU A 18 10.79 12.49 -0.17
CA LEU A 18 11.39 12.36 1.16
C LEU A 18 12.92 12.28 1.12
N GLY A 19 13.54 12.32 -0.07
CA GLY A 19 14.99 12.21 -0.24
C GLY A 19 15.58 10.89 0.25
N LEU A 20 14.81 9.79 0.20
CA LEU A 20 15.23 8.50 0.75
C LEU A 20 16.38 7.91 -0.06
N GLN A 21 17.38 7.38 0.63
CA GLN A 21 18.53 6.73 0.00
C GLN A 21 18.39 5.22 0.10
N LYS A 22 18.78 4.53 -0.97
CA LYS A 22 18.77 3.06 -1.00
C LYS A 22 19.77 2.51 0.01
N VAL A 23 19.30 1.62 0.88
CA VAL A 23 20.15 0.87 1.81
C VAL A 23 20.39 -0.50 1.22
N TYR A 24 21.67 -0.91 1.12
CA TYR A 24 22.03 -2.25 0.67
C TYR A 24 21.76 -3.27 1.79
N GLN A 25 20.49 -3.65 1.93
CA GLN A 25 20.05 -4.67 2.87
C GLN A 25 19.33 -5.79 2.11
N LYS A 26 19.57 -7.04 2.53
CA LYS A 26 18.89 -8.22 1.98
C LYS A 26 17.84 -8.71 2.98
N PRO A 27 16.74 -9.33 2.52
CA PRO A 27 16.45 -9.70 1.13
C PRO A 27 15.61 -8.67 0.34
N TYR A 28 15.07 -7.64 0.99
CA TYR A 28 14.16 -6.68 0.36
C TYR A 28 14.82 -5.33 0.08
N LEU A 29 14.32 -4.62 -0.94
CA LEU A 29 14.74 -3.25 -1.21
C LEU A 29 14.23 -2.34 -0.09
N LEU A 30 15.17 -1.70 0.61
CA LEU A 30 14.90 -0.74 1.66
C LEU A 30 15.48 0.61 1.27
N TYR A 31 14.70 1.65 1.45
CA TYR A 31 15.10 3.04 1.33
C TYR A 31 14.94 3.69 2.70
N GLN A 32 15.90 4.52 3.08
CA GLN A 32 15.92 5.16 4.39
C GLN A 32 16.32 6.62 4.28
N GLY A 33 15.58 7.46 4.99
CA GLY A 33 15.91 8.84 5.27
C GLY A 33 16.01 9.08 6.78
N PRO A 34 16.10 10.34 7.22
CA PRO A 34 16.24 10.67 8.64
C PRO A 34 15.05 10.22 9.51
N SER A 35 13.83 10.31 8.98
CA SER A 35 12.58 10.08 9.75
C SER A 35 11.72 8.92 9.22
N HIS A 36 11.99 8.45 8.00
CA HIS A 36 11.16 7.48 7.30
C HIS A 36 12.01 6.35 6.71
N LYS A 37 11.41 5.16 6.69
CA LYS A 37 11.89 4.00 5.95
C LYS A 37 10.82 3.61 4.95
N LEU A 38 11.23 3.12 3.78
CA LEU A 38 10.33 2.58 2.77
C LEU A 38 10.85 1.21 2.34
N VAL A 39 9.99 0.19 2.45
CA VAL A 39 10.28 -1.16 1.97
C VAL A 39 9.45 -1.47 0.72
N ILE A 40 10.09 -2.07 -0.28
CA ILE A 40 9.43 -2.56 -1.50
C ILE A 40 9.36 -4.08 -1.41
N SER A 41 8.15 -4.62 -1.46
CA SER A 41 7.90 -6.04 -1.19
C SER A 41 7.82 -6.92 -2.43
N GLY A 42 7.30 -6.40 -3.54
CA GLY A 42 6.78 -7.18 -4.66
C GLY A 42 5.25 -7.36 -4.55
N ILE A 43 4.62 -7.63 -5.69
CA ILE A 43 3.15 -7.77 -5.78
C ILE A 43 2.68 -9.03 -5.04
N GLY A 44 1.59 -8.89 -4.29
CA GLY A 44 0.90 -9.97 -3.61
C GLY A 44 1.11 -10.05 -2.10
N ALA A 45 0.14 -10.68 -1.45
CA ALA A 45 0.03 -10.74 0.01
C ALA A 45 1.23 -11.44 0.68
N LEU A 46 1.77 -12.50 0.07
CA LEU A 46 2.93 -13.23 0.61
C LEU A 46 4.20 -12.38 0.62
N HIS A 47 4.46 -11.67 -0.49
CA HIS A 47 5.58 -10.73 -0.58
C HIS A 47 5.43 -9.60 0.43
N SER A 48 4.23 -9.02 0.52
CA SER A 48 3.91 -7.94 1.47
C SER A 48 4.12 -8.38 2.92
N ALA A 49 3.58 -9.52 3.33
CA ALA A 49 3.73 -10.03 4.69
C ALA A 49 5.20 -10.33 5.03
N SER A 50 5.95 -10.91 4.09
CA SER A 50 7.34 -11.28 4.31
C SER A 50 8.25 -10.05 4.41
N ALA A 51 8.08 -9.07 3.53
CA ALA A 51 8.85 -7.83 3.53
C ALA A 51 8.55 -6.94 4.74
N LEU A 52 7.27 -6.76 5.07
CA LEU A 52 6.87 -6.03 6.27
C LEU A 52 7.32 -6.74 7.53
N GLY A 53 7.19 -8.06 7.60
CA GLY A 53 7.65 -8.84 8.75
C GLY A 53 9.14 -8.68 8.99
N TRP A 54 9.95 -8.74 7.92
CA TRP A 54 11.39 -8.50 8.00
C TRP A 54 11.72 -7.06 8.46
N ALA A 55 11.06 -6.06 7.90
CA ALA A 55 11.31 -4.66 8.25
C ALA A 55 10.90 -4.35 9.71
N LEU A 56 9.71 -4.79 10.11
CA LEU A 56 9.17 -4.57 11.46
C LEU A 56 9.90 -5.38 12.54
N ALA A 57 10.45 -6.55 12.21
CA ALA A 57 11.28 -7.30 13.15
C ALA A 57 12.59 -6.58 13.47
N THR A 58 13.11 -5.78 12.54
CA THR A 58 14.33 -4.98 12.74
C THR A 58 14.03 -3.67 13.45
N ASP A 59 12.89 -3.04 13.14
CA ASP A 59 12.50 -1.74 13.67
C ASP A 59 10.97 -1.61 13.68
N PRO A 60 10.31 -1.93 14.82
CA PRO A 60 8.86 -1.87 14.92
C PRO A 60 8.33 -0.44 14.85
N GLN A 61 7.66 -0.10 13.75
CA GLN A 61 7.05 1.21 13.54
C GLN A 61 5.60 1.08 13.06
N ASP A 62 4.81 2.13 13.25
CA ASP A 62 3.54 2.26 12.53
C ASP A 62 3.79 2.23 11.01
N VAL A 63 2.81 1.71 10.26
CA VAL A 63 2.96 1.42 8.83
C VAL A 63 1.99 2.26 8.00
N LEU A 64 2.50 2.89 6.96
CA LEU A 64 1.70 3.40 5.84
C LEU A 64 1.88 2.48 4.64
N ASN A 65 0.81 1.86 4.15
CA ASN A 65 0.82 1.24 2.84
C ASN A 65 0.25 2.21 1.80
N ILE A 66 0.97 2.35 0.70
CA ILE A 66 0.56 3.09 -0.50
C ILE A 66 0.81 2.21 -1.72
N GLY A 67 -0.20 2.12 -2.56
CA GLY A 67 -0.11 1.39 -3.82
C GLY A 67 -1.38 1.50 -4.64
N TYR A 68 -1.41 0.75 -5.72
CA TYR A 68 -2.53 0.73 -6.64
C TYR A 68 -3.63 -0.24 -6.20
N ALA A 69 -4.84 0.03 -6.72
CA ALA A 69 -6.00 -0.84 -6.62
C ALA A 69 -6.88 -0.67 -7.87
N ALA A 70 -7.56 -1.74 -8.29
CA ALA A 70 -8.60 -1.66 -9.31
C ALA A 70 -9.88 -1.03 -8.74
N GLY A 71 -10.59 -0.25 -9.55
CA GLY A 71 -11.80 0.45 -9.12
C GLY A 71 -12.47 1.30 -10.21
N GLN A 72 -13.60 1.90 -9.88
CA GLN A 72 -14.42 2.62 -10.87
C GLN A 72 -13.90 4.01 -11.25
N LYS A 73 -13.06 4.63 -10.42
CA LYS A 73 -12.63 6.04 -10.60
C LYS A 73 -11.10 6.16 -10.67
N VAL A 74 -10.52 5.74 -11.80
CA VAL A 74 -9.06 5.81 -12.06
C VAL A 74 -8.50 7.19 -11.70
N GLY A 75 -7.34 7.19 -11.03
CA GLY A 75 -6.64 8.38 -10.57
C GLY A 75 -7.14 8.93 -9.24
N THR A 76 -8.18 8.37 -8.62
CA THR A 76 -8.64 8.85 -7.30
C THR A 76 -7.82 8.22 -6.18
N LEU A 77 -7.34 9.02 -5.24
CA LEU A 77 -6.73 8.58 -3.98
C LEU A 77 -7.82 8.33 -2.93
N TYR A 78 -7.76 7.18 -2.26
CA TYR A 78 -8.66 6.79 -1.19
C TYR A 78 -7.91 6.44 0.10
N ASN A 79 -8.50 6.81 1.24
CA ASN A 79 -8.20 6.19 2.52
C ASN A 79 -9.00 4.88 2.65
N ILE A 80 -8.33 3.79 3.03
CA ILE A 80 -9.00 2.51 3.23
C ILE A 80 -9.38 2.37 4.70
N HIS A 81 -10.69 2.40 4.97
CA HIS A 81 -11.26 2.24 6.33
C HIS A 81 -11.73 0.81 6.61
N LYS A 82 -11.81 -0.03 5.58
CA LYS A 82 -12.23 -1.43 5.68
C LYS A 82 -11.47 -2.27 4.66
N VAL A 83 -10.88 -3.37 5.13
CA VAL A 83 -10.23 -4.38 4.30
C VAL A 83 -10.98 -5.70 4.43
N ILE A 84 -11.23 -6.38 3.31
CA ILE A 84 -11.83 -7.72 3.28
C ILE A 84 -10.82 -8.64 2.61
N ASP A 85 -10.35 -9.66 3.33
CA ASP A 85 -9.50 -10.70 2.77
C ASP A 85 -10.36 -11.75 2.07
N ARG A 86 -10.29 -11.85 0.75
CA ARG A 86 -11.12 -12.80 0.00
C ARG A 86 -10.58 -14.24 -0.01
N CYS A 87 -9.40 -14.47 0.56
CA CYS A 87 -8.91 -15.83 0.80
C CYS A 87 -9.46 -16.44 2.09
N SER A 88 -9.76 -15.62 3.10
CA SER A 88 -10.20 -16.09 4.43
C SER A 88 -11.53 -15.52 4.91
N ASP A 89 -12.15 -14.63 4.12
CA ASP A 89 -13.33 -13.83 4.44
C ASP A 89 -13.22 -12.97 5.71
N LYS A 90 -12.01 -12.78 6.23
CA LYS A 90 -11.77 -11.91 7.38
C LYS A 90 -11.96 -10.44 6.99
N VAL A 91 -12.60 -9.71 7.89
CA VAL A 91 -12.85 -8.27 7.76
C VAL A 91 -12.02 -7.52 8.80
N TYR A 92 -11.32 -6.50 8.34
CA TYR A 92 -10.53 -5.61 9.18
C TYR A 92 -11.04 -4.18 9.05
N HIS A 93 -11.37 -3.57 10.18
CA HIS A 93 -11.73 -2.16 10.26
C HIS A 93 -10.51 -1.32 10.61
N LEU A 94 -10.32 -0.22 9.89
CA LEU A 94 -9.25 0.77 10.04
C LEU A 94 -9.86 2.15 10.32
N THR A 95 -9.02 3.10 10.75
CA THR A 95 -9.46 4.45 11.06
C THR A 95 -9.93 5.18 9.79
N PRO A 96 -11.15 5.73 9.77
CA PRO A 96 -11.61 6.56 8.65
C PRO A 96 -10.86 7.91 8.63
N SER A 97 -10.70 8.49 7.44
CA SER A 97 -10.12 9.81 7.25
C SER A 97 -11.22 10.86 7.09
N SER A 98 -11.03 12.05 7.68
CA SER A 98 -11.86 13.23 7.40
C SER A 98 -11.35 14.03 6.20
N ALA A 99 -10.09 13.84 5.80
CA ALA A 99 -9.43 14.59 4.74
C ALA A 99 -9.49 13.91 3.37
N LEU A 100 -9.61 12.58 3.34
CA LEU A 100 -9.64 11.78 2.11
C LEU A 100 -10.96 10.99 2.00
N PRO A 101 -11.44 10.73 0.77
CA PRO A 101 -12.58 9.85 0.59
C PRO A 101 -12.25 8.46 1.12
N ASN A 102 -13.20 7.86 1.84
CA ASN A 102 -13.04 6.55 2.45
C ASN A 102 -13.56 5.45 1.50
N ALA A 103 -12.81 4.35 1.37
CA ALA A 103 -13.21 3.20 0.58
C ALA A 103 -13.04 1.88 1.36
N THR A 104 -13.79 0.86 0.93
CA THR A 104 -13.52 -0.53 1.26
C THR A 104 -12.59 -1.12 0.19
N CYS A 105 -11.58 -1.85 0.61
CA CYS A 105 -10.67 -2.59 -0.27
C CYS A 105 -10.83 -4.10 -0.02
N GLU A 106 -10.93 -4.86 -1.10
CA GLU A 106 -10.99 -6.31 -1.08
C GLU A 106 -9.67 -6.86 -1.62
N THR A 107 -8.97 -7.64 -0.79
CA THR A 107 -7.68 -8.22 -1.17
C THR A 107 -7.91 -9.59 -1.80
N TYR A 108 -7.43 -9.75 -3.03
CA TYR A 108 -7.50 -10.98 -3.81
C TYR A 108 -6.11 -11.58 -4.03
N PRO A 109 -6.00 -12.91 -4.19
CA PRO A 109 -4.70 -13.54 -4.46
C PRO A 109 -4.23 -13.33 -5.91
N ARG A 110 -5.09 -12.83 -6.79
CA ARG A 110 -4.84 -12.61 -8.22
C ARG A 110 -5.57 -11.34 -8.70
N PRO A 111 -5.10 -10.72 -9.79
CA PRO A 111 -5.81 -9.62 -10.41
C PRO A 111 -7.25 -10.01 -10.80
N LEU A 112 -8.16 -9.04 -10.72
CA LEU A 112 -9.55 -9.23 -11.15
C LEU A 112 -9.77 -8.66 -12.55
N HIS A 113 -10.55 -9.40 -13.34
CA HIS A 113 -11.08 -8.97 -14.64
C HIS A 113 -12.58 -8.63 -14.60
N THR A 114 -13.23 -8.92 -13.46
CA THR A 114 -14.66 -8.68 -13.27
C THR A 114 -14.85 -7.50 -12.34
N PRO A 115 -15.58 -6.45 -12.76
CA PRO A 115 -15.84 -5.31 -11.90
C PRO A 115 -16.59 -5.67 -10.63
N ILE A 116 -16.13 -5.12 -9.51
CA ILE A 116 -16.84 -5.15 -8.23
C ILE A 116 -17.15 -3.73 -7.75
N LYS A 117 -17.95 -3.62 -6.68
CA LYS A 117 -18.35 -2.33 -6.10
C LYS A 117 -17.20 -1.66 -5.32
N ASN A 118 -16.41 -2.45 -4.62
CA ASN A 118 -15.32 -1.99 -3.77
C ASN A 118 -14.01 -1.89 -4.58
N LEU A 119 -12.95 -1.36 -3.97
CA LEU A 119 -11.62 -1.44 -4.58
C LEU A 119 -11.08 -2.86 -4.47
N ALA A 120 -10.28 -3.31 -5.44
CA ALA A 120 -9.58 -4.58 -5.37
C ALA A 120 -8.07 -4.40 -5.40
N ASP A 121 -7.35 -5.07 -4.52
CA ASP A 121 -5.89 -5.09 -4.49
C ASP A 121 -5.36 -6.50 -4.20
N MET A 122 -4.04 -6.63 -4.01
CA MET A 122 -3.41 -7.92 -3.71
C MET A 122 -2.61 -7.93 -2.40
N GLU A 123 -2.59 -6.83 -1.62
CA GLU A 123 -1.66 -6.64 -0.51
C GLU A 123 -2.32 -6.22 0.81
N ALA A 124 -3.42 -5.46 0.80
CA ALA A 124 -3.90 -4.73 1.96
C ALA A 124 -4.18 -5.63 3.18
N SER A 125 -4.80 -6.81 2.98
CA SER A 125 -5.06 -7.74 4.08
C SER A 125 -3.78 -8.21 4.78
N ALA A 126 -2.73 -8.52 4.00
CA ALA A 126 -1.43 -8.93 4.54
C ALA A 126 -0.74 -7.79 5.29
N VAL A 127 -0.84 -6.55 4.79
CA VAL A 127 -0.33 -5.36 5.49
C VAL A 127 -1.00 -5.22 6.86
N VAL A 128 -2.34 -5.31 6.92
CA VAL A 128 -3.08 -5.18 8.18
C VAL A 128 -2.68 -6.28 9.17
N VAL A 129 -2.70 -7.54 8.73
CA VAL A 129 -2.40 -8.69 9.59
C VAL A 129 -0.97 -8.60 10.12
N THR A 130 0.00 -8.31 9.25
CA THR A 130 1.42 -8.26 9.63
C THR A 130 1.66 -7.13 10.61
N THR A 131 1.20 -5.91 10.29
CA THR A 131 1.39 -4.74 11.17
C THR A 131 0.77 -4.96 12.55
N ARG A 132 -0.43 -5.54 12.63
CA ARG A 132 -1.10 -5.84 13.90
C ARG A 132 -0.37 -6.90 14.72
N ARG A 133 0.29 -7.87 14.10
CA ARG A 133 1.11 -8.88 14.83
C ARG A 133 2.28 -8.24 15.58
N PHE A 134 2.80 -7.11 15.10
CA PHE A 134 3.82 -6.32 15.79
C PHE A 134 3.23 -5.26 16.75
N GLY A 135 1.92 -5.28 16.98
CA GLY A 135 1.23 -4.31 17.85
C GLY A 135 1.36 -2.87 17.36
N ARG A 136 1.50 -2.67 16.04
CA ARG A 136 1.63 -1.36 15.39
C ARG A 136 0.33 -0.98 14.69
N ARG A 137 0.15 0.31 14.41
CA ARG A 137 -0.99 0.83 13.64
C ARG A 137 -0.66 0.80 12.15
N CYS A 138 -1.68 0.59 11.31
CA CYS A 138 -1.55 0.65 9.87
C CYS A 138 -2.53 1.67 9.26
N HIS A 139 -2.03 2.49 8.35
CA HIS A 139 -2.78 3.33 7.44
C HIS A 139 -2.63 2.78 6.03
N ILE A 140 -3.71 2.74 5.26
CA ILE A 140 -3.69 2.20 3.90
C ILE A 140 -4.31 3.23 2.97
N LEU A 141 -3.51 3.63 1.99
CA LEU A 141 -3.88 4.53 0.92
C LEU A 141 -3.83 3.75 -0.39
N LYS A 142 -4.86 3.94 -1.22
CA LYS A 142 -4.92 3.33 -2.55
C LYS A 142 -5.25 4.36 -3.60
N VAL A 143 -4.48 4.38 -4.68
CA VAL A 143 -4.81 5.13 -5.89
C VAL A 143 -5.42 4.17 -6.89
N VAL A 144 -6.56 4.53 -7.48
CA VAL A 144 -7.21 3.66 -8.46
C VAL A 144 -6.40 3.64 -9.76
N SER A 145 -5.85 2.48 -10.13
CA SER A 145 -4.98 2.30 -11.31
C SER A 145 -5.74 2.05 -12.59
N ASP A 146 -6.77 1.21 -12.51
CA ASP A 146 -7.46 0.61 -13.64
C ASP A 146 -8.91 0.26 -13.25
N ARG A 147 -9.70 -0.14 -14.26
CA ARG A 147 -11.12 -0.49 -14.11
C ARG A 147 -11.33 -2.01 -14.07
N PHE A 148 -10.55 -2.72 -13.26
CA PHE A 148 -10.53 -4.20 -13.25
C PHE A 148 -10.07 -4.75 -14.60
N ASP A 149 -9.08 -4.07 -15.18
CA ASP A 149 -8.39 -4.48 -16.38
C ASP A 149 -6.88 -4.32 -16.13
N PRO A 150 -6.24 -5.39 -15.62
CA PRO A 150 -4.84 -5.36 -15.22
C PRO A 150 -3.88 -4.98 -16.36
N ASP A 151 -4.27 -5.23 -17.61
CA ASP A 151 -3.45 -4.92 -18.78
C ASP A 151 -3.38 -3.41 -19.05
N LEU A 152 -4.37 -2.65 -18.54
CA LEU A 152 -4.44 -1.19 -18.62
C LEU A 152 -3.82 -0.49 -17.40
N ALA A 153 -3.42 -1.24 -16.36
CA ALA A 153 -2.81 -0.66 -15.18
C ALA A 153 -1.48 0.05 -15.54
N PRO A 154 -1.25 1.28 -15.05
CA PRO A 154 0.00 1.98 -15.30
C PRO A 154 1.18 1.20 -14.70
N LYS A 155 2.28 1.17 -15.45
CA LYS A 155 3.57 0.62 -15.01
C LYS A 155 4.53 1.73 -14.53
N ASP A 156 4.01 2.95 -14.42
CA ASP A 156 4.73 4.15 -14.03
C ASP A 156 4.19 4.73 -12.71
N ASP A 157 4.79 5.83 -12.28
CA ASP A 157 4.51 6.47 -11.01
C ASP A 157 3.45 7.60 -11.08
N ARG A 158 2.92 7.86 -12.29
CA ARG A 158 2.21 9.12 -12.61
C ARG A 158 1.02 9.35 -11.70
N LEU A 159 0.25 8.30 -11.40
CA LEU A 159 -0.98 8.43 -10.63
C LEU A 159 -0.71 8.71 -9.15
N ILE A 160 0.33 8.12 -8.56
CA ILE A 160 0.72 8.43 -7.18
C ILE A 160 1.35 9.81 -7.10
N ARG A 161 2.14 10.20 -8.12
CA ARG A 161 2.76 11.52 -8.18
C ARG A 161 1.76 12.67 -8.15
N LEU A 162 0.56 12.48 -8.73
CA LEU A 162 -0.52 13.48 -8.67
C LEU A 162 -1.00 13.78 -7.24
N HIS A 163 -0.81 12.86 -6.30
CA HIS A 163 -1.29 12.98 -4.91
C HIS A 163 -0.15 13.08 -3.90
N ILE A 164 1.07 13.38 -4.35
CA ILE A 164 2.22 13.34 -3.45
C ILE A 164 2.07 14.33 -2.28
N SER A 165 1.54 15.53 -2.53
CA SER A 165 1.31 16.55 -1.51
C SER A 165 0.31 16.08 -0.44
N GLU A 166 -0.80 15.47 -0.86
CA GLU A 166 -1.80 14.89 0.03
C GLU A 166 -1.21 13.73 0.84
N ILE A 167 -0.44 12.85 0.22
CA ILE A 167 0.20 11.72 0.91
C ILE A 167 1.21 12.21 1.96
N LEU A 168 2.06 13.19 1.62
CA LEU A 168 3.05 13.75 2.55
C LEU A 168 2.39 14.45 3.74
N SER A 169 1.20 15.01 3.59
CA SER A 169 0.46 15.64 4.70
C SER A 169 0.00 14.64 5.78
N LEU A 170 0.09 13.34 5.49
CA LEU A 170 -0.30 12.24 6.38
C LEU A 170 0.90 11.55 7.05
N LEU A 171 2.14 11.96 6.72
CA LEU A 171 3.39 11.43 7.27
C LEU A 171 3.83 12.22 8.51
#